data_AF-A0A8J3KN07-F1
#
_entry.id   AF-A0A8J3KN07-F1
#
_cell.length_a   1.000
_cell.length_b   1.000
_cell.length_c   1.000
_cell.angle_alpha   90.00
_cell.angle_beta   90.00
_cell.angle_gamma   90.00
#
_symmetry.space_group_name_H-M   'P 1'
#
loop_
_entity.id
_entity.type
_entity.pdbx_description
1 polymer ?
#
loop_
_entity_poly.entity_id
_entity_poly.type
_entity_poly.pdbx_seq_one_letter_code
_entity_poly.pdbx_strand_id
1 'polypeptide(L)' 'MTQPHEQPETCAQCGHPFDPHALVTTADDPADGGIMLCPVPGCECFSTWGMEGMPTVRVPDRFEIASIREKIQSQEQD' A
#
# COMPACT_ATOMS: atom_id res chain seq x y z
N MET A 1 30.05 2.19 -0.46
CA MET A 1 29.41 1.06 -1.15
C MET A 1 27.98 1.04 -0.64
N THR A 2 27.06 1.73 -1.31
CA THR A 2 25.66 1.79 -0.91
C THR A 2 25.04 0.44 -1.26
N GLN A 3 24.67 -0.33 -0.23
CA GLN A 3 23.94 -1.59 -0.39
C GLN A 3 22.67 -1.29 -1.21
N PRO A 4 22.41 -2.00 -2.33
CA PRO A 4 21.10 -1.91 -2.94
C PRO A 4 20.11 -2.44 -1.92
N HIS A 5 19.17 -1.60 -1.48
CA HIS A 5 17.99 -2.11 -0.79
C HIS A 5 17.25 -2.94 -1.82
N GLU A 6 17.52 -4.25 -1.84
CA GLU A 6 16.83 -5.23 -2.64
C GLU A 6 15.38 -5.25 -2.18
N GLN A 7 14.57 -4.39 -2.81
CA GLN A 7 13.13 -4.46 -2.66
C GLN A 7 12.72 -5.86 -3.10
N PRO A 8 11.90 -6.55 -2.30
CA PRO A 8 11.52 -7.93 -2.62
C PRO A 8 10.87 -7.95 -3.99
N GLU A 9 11.28 -8.86 -4.87
CA GLU A 9 10.71 -8.96 -6.23
C GLU A 9 9.22 -9.33 -6.19
N THR A 10 8.80 -9.99 -5.12
CA THR A 10 7.43 -10.47 -4.89
C THR A 10 6.91 -10.06 -3.51
N CYS A 11 5.63 -9.71 -3.44
CA CYS A 11 4.92 -9.44 -2.20
C CYS A 11 4.84 -10.71 -1.33
N ALA A 12 5.28 -10.60 -0.08
CA ALA A 12 5.30 -11.71 0.87
C ALA A 12 3.90 -12.21 1.29
N GLN A 13 2.84 -11.41 1.06
CA GLN A 13 1.46 -11.79 1.42
C GLN A 13 0.73 -12.55 0.31
N CYS A 14 0.95 -12.20 -0.97
CA CYS A 14 0.18 -12.76 -2.09
C CYS A 14 1.04 -13.43 -3.17
N GLY A 15 2.36 -13.24 -3.18
CA GLY A 15 3.26 -13.79 -4.19
C GLY A 15 3.26 -13.07 -5.54
N HIS A 16 2.46 -12.02 -5.71
CA HIS A 16 2.50 -11.17 -6.91
C HIS A 16 3.73 -10.24 -6.91
N PRO A 17 4.14 -9.69 -8.07
CA PRO A 17 5.22 -8.72 -8.13
C PRO A 17 5.00 -7.57 -7.14
N PHE A 18 6.04 -7.18 -6.40
CA PHE A 18 5.94 -6.12 -5.40
C PHE A 18 5.85 -4.72 -6.04
N ASP A 19 6.62 -4.48 -7.10
CA ASP A 19 6.69 -3.21 -7.82
C ASP A 19 5.33 -2.57 -8.20
N PRO A 20 4.33 -3.30 -8.73
CA PRO A 20 3.05 -2.70 -9.12
C PRO A 20 2.14 -2.35 -7.92
N HIS A 21 2.56 -2.53 -6.67
CA HIS A 21 1.72 -2.18 -5.53
C HIS A 21 1.50 -0.66 -5.42
N ALA A 22 0.24 -0.25 -5.31
CA ALA A 22 -0.14 1.15 -5.18
C ALA A 22 0.03 1.62 -3.73
N LEU A 23 0.85 2.65 -3.53
CA LEU A 23 0.98 3.36 -2.27
C LEU A 23 -0.11 4.43 -2.17
N VAL A 24 -0.88 4.39 -1.09
CA VAL A 24 -2.01 5.27 -0.83
C VAL A 24 -1.87 5.86 0.55
N THR A 25 -1.96 7.18 0.66
CA THR A 25 -2.00 7.89 1.93
C THR A 25 -3.42 7.84 2.51
N THR A 26 -3.55 7.37 3.75
CA THR A 26 -4.86 7.30 4.45
C THR A 26 -5.19 8.55 5.25
N ALA A 27 -4.20 9.41 5.47
CA ALA A 27 -4.32 10.66 6.19
C ALA A 27 -4.13 11.85 5.24
N ASP A 28 -4.59 13.02 5.70
CA ASP A 28 -4.32 14.32 5.05
C ASP A 28 -2.82 14.63 5.05
N ASP A 29 -2.11 14.12 6.06
CA ASP A 29 -0.67 14.25 6.20
C ASP A 29 0.04 12.95 5.77
N PRO A 30 0.88 12.99 4.72
CA PRO A 30 1.61 11.80 4.24
C PRO A 30 2.66 11.29 5.24
N ALA A 31 2.97 12.06 6.28
CA ALA A 31 3.90 11.65 7.31
C ALA A 31 3.31 10.60 8.25
N ASP A 32 1.99 10.62 8.46
CA ASP A 32 1.25 9.63 9.25
C ASP A 32 1.33 8.21 8.63
N GLY A 33 1.75 8.14 7.37
CA GLY A 33 1.90 6.92 6.60
C GLY A 33 0.67 6.60 5.76
N GLY A 34 0.53 5.33 5.41
CA GLY A 34 -0.53 4.88 4.55
C GLY A 34 -0.56 3.37 4.38
N ILE A 35 -1.20 2.98 3.30
CA ILE A 35 -1.43 1.59 2.89
C ILE A 35 -0.86 1.37 1.51
N MET A 36 -0.42 0.14 1.32
CA MET A 36 0.10 -0.40 0.10
C MET A 36 -0.86 -1.51 -0.34
N LEU A 37 -1.38 -1.41 -1.56
CA LEU A 37 -2.39 -2.31 -2.09
C LEU A 37 -1.88 -3.03 -3.34
N CYS A 38 -2.18 -4.32 -3.45
CA CYS A 38 -1.92 -5.05 -4.69
C CYS A 38 -2.96 -4.65 -5.75
N PRO A 39 -2.54 -4.32 -6.98
CA PRO A 39 -3.46 -3.93 -8.05
C PRO A 39 -4.10 -5.15 -8.75
N VAL A 40 -3.62 -6.37 -8.47
CA VAL A 40 -4.14 -7.57 -9.11
C VAL A 40 -5.62 -7.73 -8.74
N PRO A 41 -6.53 -7.80 -9.74
CA PRO A 41 -7.96 -7.90 -9.48
C PRO A 41 -8.28 -9.15 -8.65
N GLY A 42 -9.02 -8.95 -7.56
CA GLY A 42 -9.36 -10.02 -6.62
C GLY A 42 -8.30 -10.32 -5.55
N CYS A 43 -7.14 -9.67 -5.56
CA CYS A 43 -6.12 -9.88 -4.54
C CYS A 43 -6.36 -8.99 -3.32
N GLU A 44 -6.81 -9.53 -2.18
CA GLU A 44 -7.16 -8.76 -0.97
C GLU A 44 -5.96 -8.39 -0.07
N CYS A 45 -4.72 -8.61 -0.52
CA CYS A 45 -3.56 -8.28 0.31
C CYS A 45 -3.35 -6.77 0.41
N PHE A 46 -2.91 -6.35 1.60
CA PHE A 46 -2.53 -4.98 1.90
C PHE A 46 -1.47 -4.98 2.99
N SER A 47 -0.59 -3.99 2.93
CA SER A 47 0.41 -3.70 3.97
C SER A 47 0.34 -2.22 4.33
N THR A 48 0.76 -1.85 5.53
CA THR A 48 0.89 -0.44 5.92
C THR A 48 2.34 0.02 5.77
N TRP A 49 2.52 1.28 5.43
CA TRP A 49 3.82 1.95 5.40
C TRP A 49 3.75 3.21 6.26
N GLY A 50 4.87 3.61 6.85
CA GLY A 50 4.94 4.79 7.69
C GLY A 50 6.37 5.27 7.82
N MET A 51 6.55 6.52 8.26
CA MET A 51 7.88 7.05 8.50
C MET A 51 8.43 6.62 9.87
N GLU A 52 9.72 6.31 9.91
CA GLU A 52 10.41 5.92 11.13
C GLU A 52 10.31 7.03 12.19
N GLY A 53 9.89 6.68 13.41
CA GLY A 53 9.68 7.64 14.50
C GLY A 53 8.23 8.12 14.67
N MET A 54 7.28 7.68 13.84
CA MET A 54 5.86 8.00 14.01
C MET A 54 5.13 6.86 14.74
N PRO A 55 4.39 7.16 15.83
CA PRO A 55 3.98 6.14 16.79
C PRO A 55 2.87 5.21 16.31
N THR A 56 2.10 5.55 15.27
CA THR A 56 0.96 4.73 14.84
C THR A 56 0.56 5.05 13.41
N VAL A 57 0.84 4.14 12.47
CA VAL A 57 0.09 4.12 11.20
C VAL A 57 -1.30 3.56 11.51
N ARG A 58 -2.36 4.31 11.21
CA ARG A 58 -3.72 3.79 11.34
C ARG A 58 -3.93 2.64 10.37
N VAL A 59 -4.12 1.43 10.89
CA VAL A 59 -4.52 0.28 10.07
C VAL A 59 -6.02 0.41 9.76
N PRO A 60 -6.42 0.57 8.48
CA PRO A 60 -7.83 0.64 8.11
C PRO A 60 -8.49 -0.73 8.27
N ASP A 61 -9.79 -0.75 8.52
CA ASP A 61 -10.55 -2.00 8.46
C ASP A 61 -10.66 -2.51 7.00
N ARG A 62 -10.89 -3.81 6.80
CA ARG A 62 -11.07 -4.42 5.48
C ARG A 62 -12.12 -3.70 4.61
N PHE A 63 -13.17 -3.14 5.20
CA PHE A 63 -14.18 -2.37 4.47
C PHE A 63 -13.62 -1.05 3.93
N GLU A 64 -12.78 -0.37 4.72
CA GLU A 64 -12.09 0.85 4.29
C GLU A 64 -11.09 0.53 3.17
N ILE A 65 -10.33 -0.56 3.30
CA ILE A 65 -9.41 -1.06 2.27
C ILE A 65 -10.12 -1.30 0.93
N ALA A 66 -11.28 -1.98 0.95
CA ALA A 66 -12.07 -2.24 -0.24
C ALA A 66 -12.53 -0.94 -0.91
N SER A 67 -13.04 0.02 -0.12
CA SER A 67 -13.49 1.32 -0.63
C SER A 67 -12.34 2.14 -1.23
N ILE A 68 -11.16 2.08 -0.61
CA ILE A 68 -9.95 2.74 -1.12
C ILE A 68 -9.50 2.13 -2.45
N ARG A 69 -9.56 0.80 -2.58
CA ARG A 69 -9.26 0.10 -3.83
C ARG A 69 -10.19 0.50 -4.96
N GLU A 70 -11.50 0.57 -4.71
CA GLU A 70 -12.48 1.03 -5.70
C GLU A 70 -12.19 2.46 -6.16
N LYS A 71 -11.79 3.35 -5.23
CA LYS A 71 -11.40 4.73 -5.56
C LYS A 71 -10.15 4.81 -6.44
N ILE A 72 -9.13 4.00 -6.17
CA ILE A 72 -7.91 3.97 -7.02
C ILE A 72 -8.26 3.53 -8.43
N GLN A 73 -9.03 2.44 -8.56
CA GLN A 73 -9.47 1.93 -9.85
C GLN A 73 -10.37 2.90 -10.63
N SER A 74 -11.07 3.79 -9.92
CA SER A 74 -11.94 4.81 -10.52
C SER A 74 -11.21 6.11 -10.90
N GLN A 75 -10.04 6.39 -10.31
CA GLN A 75 -9.27 7.62 -10.57
C GLN A 75 -8.35 7.52 -11.80
N GLU A 76 -8.09 6.33 -12.34
CA GLU A 76 -7.26 6.14 -13.54
C GLU A 76 -8.04 6.25 -14.88
N GLN A 77 -9.25 6.83 -14.87
CA GLN A 77 -10.13 6.97 -16.04
C GLN A 77 -10.49 8.42 -16.43
N ASP A 78 -9.65 9.41 -16.10
CA ASP A 78 -9.74 10.79 -16.63
C ASP A 78 -8.57 11.14 -17.56
#